data_AF-A0A7S1RVW6-F1
#
_entry.id   AF-A0A7S1RVW6-F1
#
_cell.length_a   1.000
_cell.length_b   1.000
_cell.length_c   1.000
_cell.angle_alpha   90.00
_cell.angle_beta   90.00
_cell.angle_gamma   90.00
#
_symmetry.space_group_name_H-M   'P 1'
#
loop_
_entity.id
_entity.type
_entity.pdbx_description
1 polymer ?
#
loop_
_entity_poly.entity_id
_entity_poly.type
_entity_poly.pdbx_seq_one_letter_code
_entity_poly.pdbx_strand_id
1 'polypeptide(L)'
;PLNVGVCTQLVDGGFLVVQVLAELRFEALGNPLQKLDIQALDQYMKRCRLGNFRLATALQLMREGTPEARKELESLRDKARHRLACLKQIQRVRLGRHMNR
;
A
#
# COMPACT_ATOMS: atom_id res chain seq x y z
N PRO A 1 11.14 -19.25 27.97
CA PRO A 1 10.33 -18.26 27.22
C PRO A 1 11.24 -17.24 26.52
N LEU A 2 11.49 -17.42 25.22
CA LEU A 2 12.29 -16.48 24.44
C LEU A 2 11.49 -15.19 24.26
N ASN A 3 11.95 -14.15 24.94
CA ASN A 3 11.45 -12.79 24.82
C ASN A 3 11.92 -12.25 23.46
N VAL A 4 11.15 -12.54 22.41
CA VAL A 4 11.40 -11.98 21.08
C VAL A 4 11.06 -10.51 21.16
N GLY A 5 12.08 -9.67 21.35
CA GLY A 5 11.92 -8.23 21.39
C GLY A 5 11.14 -7.77 20.17
N VAL A 6 9.97 -7.17 20.41
CA VAL A 6 9.14 -6.63 19.34
C VAL A 6 9.86 -5.38 18.82
N CYS A 7 10.64 -5.54 17.74
CA CYS A 7 11.17 -4.41 17.00
C CYS A 7 10.02 -3.77 16.21
N THR A 8 9.53 -2.64 16.70
CA THR A 8 8.51 -1.86 15.99
C THR A 8 9.18 -1.10 14.84
N GLN A 9 8.77 -1.41 13.61
CA GLN A 9 9.19 -0.69 12.42
C GLN A 9 8.05 0.22 11.95
N LEU A 10 8.33 1.53 11.89
CA LEU A 10 7.37 2.49 11.34
C LEU A 10 7.37 2.41 9.81
N VAL A 11 6.19 2.26 9.22
CA VAL A 11 5.99 2.26 7.77
C VAL A 11 5.09 3.43 7.39
N ASP A 12 5.43 4.15 6.32
CA ASP A 12 4.57 5.20 5.77
C ASP A 12 3.28 4.58 5.21
N GLY A 13 2.12 5.01 5.75
CA GLY A 13 0.82 4.45 5.39
C GLY A 13 0.46 4.66 3.92
N GLY A 14 0.89 5.78 3.32
CA GLY A 14 0.65 6.07 1.91
C GLY A 14 1.42 5.14 1.00
N PHE A 15 2.70 4.93 1.30
CA PHE A 15 3.54 3.95 0.62
C PHE A 15 2.96 2.54 0.75
N LEU A 16 2.57 2.12 1.97
CA LEU A 16 2.02 0.79 2.23
C LEU A 16 0.77 0.52 1.38
N VAL A 17 -0.21 1.42 1.38
CA VAL A 17 -1.45 1.26 0.58
C VAL A 17 -1.14 1.13 -0.91
N VAL A 18 -0.27 2.00 -1.43
CA VAL A 18 0.10 1.98 -2.85
C VAL A 18 0.84 0.68 -3.21
N GLN A 19 1.73 0.19 -2.34
CA GLN A 19 2.41 -1.08 -2.55
C GLN A 19 1.42 -2.26 -2.56
N VAL A 20 0.55 -2.36 -1.55
CA VAL A 20 -0.46 -3.41 -1.44
C VAL A 20 -1.34 -3.45 -2.69
N LEU A 21 -1.80 -2.29 -3.19
CA LEU A 21 -2.61 -2.24 -4.41
C LEU A 21 -1.83 -2.65 -5.67
N ALA A 22 -0.59 -2.18 -5.82
CA ALA A 22 0.22 -2.52 -6.99
C ALA A 22 0.50 -4.04 -7.07
N GLU A 23 0.77 -4.66 -5.93
CA GLU A 23 1.17 -6.07 -5.81
C GLU A 23 -0.01 -7.02 -5.55
N LEU A 24 -1.17 -6.49 -5.15
CA LEU A 24 -2.33 -7.22 -4.59
C LEU A 24 -1.96 -8.15 -3.43
N ARG A 25 -0.95 -7.78 -2.64
CA ARG A 25 -0.52 -8.51 -1.45
C ARG A 25 -0.98 -7.76 -0.21
N PHE A 26 -2.05 -8.24 0.41
CA PHE A 26 -2.67 -7.62 1.59
C PHE A 26 -1.92 -8.00 2.87
N GLU A 27 -0.65 -7.62 2.94
CA GLU A 27 0.23 -7.87 4.08
C GLU A 27 1.13 -6.67 4.37
N ALA A 28 1.58 -6.55 5.62
CA ALA A 28 2.59 -5.61 6.06
C ALA A 28 3.63 -6.35 6.91
N LEU A 29 4.91 -6.24 6.54
CA LEU A 29 6.01 -6.90 7.24
C LEU A 29 5.79 -8.43 7.40
N GLY A 30 5.22 -9.08 6.37
CA GLY A 30 4.90 -10.51 6.38
C GLY A 30 3.66 -10.90 7.20
N ASN A 31 2.93 -9.92 7.76
CA ASN A 31 1.69 -10.17 8.50
C ASN A 31 0.48 -9.77 7.64
N PRO A 32 -0.54 -10.63 7.49
CA PRO A 32 -1.76 -10.28 6.76
C PRO A 32 -2.46 -9.07 7.37
N LEU A 33 -2.91 -8.14 6.51
CA LEU A 33 -3.72 -7.02 6.94
C LEU A 33 -5.12 -7.49 7.33
N GLN A 34 -5.52 -7.16 8.56
CA GLN A 34 -6.87 -7.43 9.04
C GLN A 34 -7.85 -6.36 8.55
N LYS A 35 -9.15 -6.65 8.71
CA LYS A 35 -10.23 -5.72 8.35
C LYS A 35 -10.05 -4.33 9.00
N LEU A 36 -9.63 -4.29 10.27
CA LEU A 36 -9.41 -3.04 10.99
C LEU A 36 -8.21 -2.26 10.42
N ASP A 37 -7.13 -2.94 10.06
CA ASP A 37 -5.95 -2.31 9.43
C ASP A 37 -6.34 -1.66 8.11
N ILE A 38 -7.10 -2.37 7.28
CA ILE A 38 -7.61 -1.89 6.00
C ILE A 38 -8.48 -0.64 6.19
N GLN A 39 -9.39 -0.65 7.17
CA GLN A 39 -10.22 0.51 7.48
C GLN A 39 -9.40 1.71 7.96
N ALA A 40 -8.42 1.47 8.83
CA ALA A 40 -7.53 2.51 9.33
C ALA A 40 -6.68 3.12 8.20
N LEU A 41 -6.16 2.30 7.29
CA LEU A 41 -5.40 2.74 6.12
C LEU A 41 -6.27 3.55 5.15
N ASP A 42 -7.49 3.10 4.86
CA ASP A 42 -8.41 3.86 4.00
C ASP A 42 -8.80 5.19 4.64
N GLN A 43 -9.08 5.21 5.95
CA GLN A 43 -9.36 6.44 6.67
C GLN A 43 -8.15 7.39 6.65
N TYR A 44 -6.95 6.86 6.86
CA TYR A 44 -5.70 7.61 6.77
C TYR A 44 -5.55 8.26 5.39
N MET A 45 -5.69 7.48 4.31
CA MET A 45 -5.58 7.97 2.93
C MET A 45 -6.63 9.05 2.63
N LYS A 46 -7.83 8.95 3.22
CA LYS A 46 -8.90 9.97 3.08
C LYS A 46 -8.52 11.24 3.83
N ARG A 47 -8.13 11.12 5.10
CA ARG A 47 -7.74 12.24 5.96
C ARG A 47 -6.56 13.01 5.39
N CYS A 48 -5.56 12.30 4.86
CA CYS A 48 -4.36 12.89 4.28
C CYS A 48 -4.50 13.29 2.81
N ARG A 49 -5.68 13.09 2.19
CA ARG A 49 -5.98 13.43 0.79
C ARG A 49 -4.98 12.82 -0.21
N LEU A 50 -4.56 11.58 0.04
CA LEU A 50 -3.51 10.88 -0.73
C LEU A 50 -4.05 10.17 -1.99
N GLY A 51 -5.16 10.67 -2.55
CA GLY A 51 -5.84 10.11 -3.72
C GLY A 51 -6.85 9.01 -3.37
N ASN A 52 -7.39 8.39 -4.43
CA ASN A 52 -8.47 7.39 -4.36
C ASN A 52 -7.95 5.95 -4.28
N PHE A 53 -6.81 5.74 -3.64
CA PHE A 53 -6.28 4.42 -3.36
C PHE A 53 -6.98 3.84 -2.13
N ARG A 54 -7.94 2.92 -2.36
CA ARG A 54 -8.73 2.28 -1.30
C ARG A 54 -8.54 0.77 -1.33
N LEU A 55 -8.07 0.23 -0.22
CA LEU A 55 -7.87 -1.21 -0.05
C LEU A 55 -9.22 -1.94 0.03
N ALA A 56 -10.23 -1.34 0.68
CA ALA A 56 -11.56 -1.93 0.74
C ALA A 56 -12.21 -2.06 -0.66
N THR A 57 -12.03 -1.05 -1.52
CA THR A 57 -12.52 -1.08 -2.91
C THR A 57 -11.84 -2.19 -3.70
N ALA A 58 -10.52 -2.35 -3.57
CA ALA A 58 -9.81 -3.45 -4.25
C ALA A 58 -10.32 -4.82 -3.79
N LEU A 59 -10.52 -5.03 -2.48
CA LEU A 59 -11.10 -6.29 -1.97
C LEU A 59 -12.51 -6.54 -2.50
N GLN A 60 -13.34 -5.50 -2.60
CA GLN A 60 -14.68 -5.62 -3.17
C GLN A 60 -14.62 -6.04 -4.63
N LEU A 61 -13.84 -5.36 -5.46
CA LEU A 61 -13.69 -5.67 -6.89
C LEU A 61 -13.15 -7.10 -7.11
N MET A 62 -12.21 -7.54 -6.27
CA MET A 62 -11.71 -8.92 -6.30
C MET A 62 -12.79 -9.94 -5.98
N ARG A 63 -13.69 -9.64 -5.04
CA ARG A 63 -14.80 -10.53 -4.65
C ARG A 63 -15.90 -10.59 -5.71
N GLU A 64 -16.21 -9.46 -6.34
CA GLU A 64 -17.21 -9.39 -7.41
C GLU A 64 -16.81 -10.25 -8.61
N GLY A 65 -15.53 -10.16 -9.03
CA GLY A 65 -14.95 -11.07 -10.02
C GLY A 65 -15.51 -10.95 -11.44
N THR A 66 -16.43 -10.01 -11.70
CA THR A 66 -17.00 -9.71 -13.01
C THR A 66 -15.96 -9.13 -13.97
N PRO A 67 -16.17 -9.20 -15.30
CA PRO A 67 -15.26 -8.57 -16.26
C PRO A 67 -15.04 -7.08 -16.01
N GLU A 68 -16.10 -6.36 -15.63
CA GLU A 68 -16.07 -4.93 -15.30
C GLU A 68 -15.25 -4.68 -14.04
N ALA A 69 -15.50 -5.46 -12.97
CA ALA A 69 -14.76 -5.33 -11.71
C ALA A 69 -13.27 -5.64 -11.89
N ARG A 70 -12.92 -6.62 -12.73
CA ARG A 70 -11.52 -6.93 -13.08
C ARG A 70 -10.85 -5.78 -13.82
N LYS A 71 -11.56 -5.15 -14.76
CA LYS A 71 -11.06 -3.99 -15.52
C LYS A 71 -10.84 -2.78 -14.60
N GLU A 72 -11.77 -2.52 -13.69
CA GLU A 72 -11.64 -1.45 -12.70
C GLU A 72 -10.49 -1.72 -11.72
N LEU A 73 -10.37 -2.96 -11.25
CA LEU A 73 -9.27 -3.38 -10.38
C LEU A 73 -7.93 -3.17 -11.09
N GLU A 74 -7.79 -3.59 -12.36
CA GLU A 74 -6.54 -3.40 -13.09
C GLU A 74 -6.23 -1.91 -13.31
N SER A 75 -7.23 -1.08 -13.60
CA SER A 75 -7.05 0.39 -13.67
C SER A 75 -6.54 0.97 -12.34
N LEU A 76 -7.07 0.51 -11.20
CA LEU A 76 -6.61 0.90 -9.88
C LEU A 76 -5.16 0.45 -9.64
N ARG A 77 -4.82 -0.78 -10.04
CA ARG A 77 -3.46 -1.33 -9.92
C ARG A 77 -2.46 -0.58 -10.76
N ASP A 78 -2.79 -0.21 -12.00
CA ASP A 78 -1.88 0.53 -12.88
C ASP A 78 -1.56 1.92 -12.31
N LYS A 79 -2.57 2.61 -11.79
CA LYS A 79 -2.37 3.88 -11.07
C LYS A 79 -1.46 3.69 -9.85
N ALA A 80 -1.65 2.61 -9.10
CA ALA A 80 -0.83 2.30 -7.93
C ALA A 80 0.61 1.96 -8.32
N ARG A 81 0.83 1.15 -9.36
CA ARG A 81 2.16 0.81 -9.90
C ARG A 81 2.92 2.06 -10.33
N HIS A 82 2.26 2.95 -11.07
CA HIS A 82 2.87 4.21 -11.50
C HIS A 82 3.27 5.06 -10.29
N ARG A 83 2.38 5.23 -9.31
CA ARG A 83 2.67 5.97 -8.08
C ARG A 83 3.80 5.33 -7.28
N LEU A 84 3.84 4.01 -7.17
CA LEU A 84 4.89 3.26 -6.47
C LEU A 84 6.25 3.49 -7.13
N ALA A 85 6.31 3.46 -8.46
CA ALA A 85 7.54 3.72 -9.21
C ALA A 85 8.07 5.13 -8.93
N CYS A 86 7.20 6.14 -8.92
CA CYS A 86 7.57 7.52 -8.54
C CYS A 86 8.12 7.58 -7.10
N LEU A 87 7.45 6.94 -6.14
CA LEU A 87 7.89 6.94 -4.73
C LEU A 87 9.26 6.25 -4.56
N LYS A 88 9.46 5.09 -5.20
CA LYS A 88 10.74 4.37 -5.20
C LYS A 88 11.86 5.19 -5.86
N GLN A 89 11.55 5.96 -6.91
CA GLN A 89 12.51 6.87 -7.54
C GLN A 89 12.92 8.00 -6.58
N ILE A 90 11.94 8.62 -5.90
CA ILE A 90 12.21 9.68 -4.91
C ILE A 90 13.09 9.13 -3.77
N GLN A 91 12.78 7.94 -3.25
CA GLN A 91 13.58 7.28 -2.21
C GLN A 91 15.03 7.06 -2.68
N ARG A 92 15.22 6.51 -3.89
CA ARG A 92 16.57 6.30 -4.47
C ARG A 92 17.36 7.59 -4.56
N VAL A 93 16.77 8.67 -5.08
CA VAL A 93 17.44 9.97 -5.20
C VAL A 93 17.81 10.54 -3.84
N ARG A 94 16.92 10.43 -2.83
CA ARG A 94 17.18 10.92 -1.48
C ARG A 94 18.30 10.14 -0.77
N LEU A 95 18.30 8.82 -0.89
CA LEU A 95 19.34 7.96 -0.32
C LEU A 95 20.70 8.20 -0.98
N GLY A 96 20.75 8.29 -2.32
CA GLY A 96 21.99 8.57 -3.04
C GLY A 96 22.61 9.93 -2.69
N ARG A 97 21.79 10.94 -2.37
CA ARG A 97 22.28 12.24 -1.88
C ARG A 97 22.81 12.19 -0.44
N HIS A 98 22.29 11.29 0.40
CA HIS A 98 22.77 11.10 1.76
C HIS A 98 24.07 10.30 1.84
N MET A 99 24.31 9.36 0.92
CA MET A 99 25.56 8.57 0.88
C MET A 99 26.75 9.31 0.27
N ASN A 100 26.52 10.41 -0.47
CA ASN A 100 27.55 11.23 -1.11
C ASN A 100 27.86 12.54 -0.35
N ARG A 101 27.47 12.64 0.92
CA ARG A 101 27.83 13.72 1.85
C ARG A 101 28.74 13.20 2.94
#